data_AF-A0A7X2ZA38-F1
#
_entry.id   AF-A0A7X2ZA38-F1
#
_cell.length_a   1.000
_cell.length_b   1.000
_cell.length_c   1.000
_cell.angle_alpha   90.00
_cell.angle_beta   90.00
_cell.angle_gamma   90.00
#
_symmetry.space_group_name_H-M   'P 1'
#
loop_
_entity.id
_entity.type
_entity.pdbx_description
1 polymer ?
#
loop_
_entity_poly.entity_id
_entity_poly.type
_entity_poly.pdbx_seq_one_letter_code
_entity_poly.pdbx_strand_id
1 'polypeptide(L)'
;MVWNGRSIGGIALGLLGVCTLFVWGGFEAFISYALAFILLYFGFRFLRTADNALKKICSVLGLIAGGVLLLYWLPKFIALLISAAMIIGGWYLFRTAQAKSFTYRVK
;
A
#
# COMPACT_ATOMS: atom_id res chain seq x y z
N MET A 1 -7.52 -33.33 0.79
CA MET A 1 -6.46 -32.29 0.74
C MET A 1 -5.56 -32.54 1.93
N VAL A 2 -4.29 -32.92 1.73
CA VAL A 2 -3.36 -33.06 2.86
C VAL A 2 -2.91 -31.66 3.21
N TRP A 3 -3.44 -31.12 4.31
CA TRP A 3 -3.05 -29.80 4.80
C TRP A 3 -1.57 -29.84 5.20
N ASN A 4 -0.73 -29.19 4.40
CA ASN A 4 0.70 -29.07 4.66
C ASN A 4 0.92 -27.83 5.53
N GLY A 5 1.78 -27.89 6.55
CA GLY A 5 2.02 -26.74 7.46
C GLY A 5 2.39 -25.45 6.73
N ARG A 6 3.01 -25.56 5.54
CA ARG A 6 3.29 -24.43 4.64
C ARG A 6 2.04 -23.79 4.02
N SER A 7 0.99 -24.55 3.70
CA SER A 7 -0.25 -23.97 3.17
C SER A 7 -1.06 -23.26 4.26
N ILE A 8 -1.08 -23.81 5.48
CA ILE A 8 -1.68 -23.15 6.66
C ILE A 8 -0.93 -21.86 6.97
N GLY A 9 0.41 -21.93 6.99
CA GLY A 9 1.26 -20.76 7.21
C GLY A 9 1.05 -19.68 6.14
N GLY A 10 0.93 -20.05 4.87
CA GLY A 10 0.65 -19.10 3.78
C GLY A 10 -0.71 -18.41 3.91
N ILE A 11 -1.76 -19.16 4.27
CA ILE A 11 -3.11 -18.61 4.50
C ILE A 11 -3.12 -17.69 5.73
N ALA A 12 -2.49 -18.10 6.83
CA ALA A 12 -2.38 -17.30 8.04
C ALA A 12 -1.59 -16.00 7.79
N LEU A 13 -0.49 -16.05 7.03
CA LEU A 13 0.28 -14.87 6.65
C LEU A 13 -0.53 -13.91 5.77
N GLY A 14 -1.28 -14.45 4.82
CA GLY A 14 -2.17 -13.67 3.96
C GLY A 14 -3.28 -12.99 4.76
N LEU A 15 -3.95 -13.72 5.66
CA LEU A 15 -4.97 -13.17 6.56
C LEU A 15 -4.40 -12.09 7.49
N LEU A 16 -3.23 -12.32 8.08
CA LEU A 16 -2.55 -11.30 8.89
C LEU A 16 -2.25 -10.05 8.07
N GLY A 17 -1.74 -10.21 6.84
CA GLY A 17 -1.48 -9.10 5.92
C GLY A 17 -2.75 -8.34 5.50
N VAL A 18 -3.90 -9.01 5.42
CA VAL A 18 -5.20 -8.34 5.16
C VAL A 18 -5.69 -7.62 6.42
N CYS A 19 -5.60 -8.24 7.60
CA CYS A 19 -5.99 -7.62 8.86
C CYS A 19 -5.17 -6.37 9.15
N THR A 20 -3.86 -6.37 8.86
CA THR A 20 -3.02 -5.19 9.04
C THR A 20 -3.40 -4.04 8.10
N LEU A 21 -3.95 -4.29 6.90
CA LEU A 21 -4.46 -3.22 6.03
C LEU A 21 -5.64 -2.45 6.66
N PHE A 22 -6.51 -3.15 7.39
CA PHE A 22 -7.69 -2.55 8.03
C PHE A 22 -7.38 -1.98 9.41
N VAL A 23 -6.68 -2.73 10.26
CA VAL A 23 -6.44 -2.34 11.67
C VAL A 23 -5.39 -1.24 11.80
N TRP A 24 -4.36 -1.23 10.94
CA TRP A 24 -3.32 -0.20 10.98
C TRP A 24 -3.58 0.97 10.01
N GLY A 25 -4.76 1.03 9.40
CA GLY A 25 -5.15 2.14 8.53
C GLY A 25 -4.36 2.20 7.23
N GLY A 26 -3.95 1.06 6.68
CA GLY A 26 -3.30 0.99 5.37
C GLY A 26 -4.21 1.56 4.27
N PHE A 27 -5.51 1.33 4.36
CA PHE A 27 -6.48 1.90 3.40
C PHE A 27 -6.55 3.44 3.48
N GLU A 28 -6.49 4.00 4.69
CA GLU A 28 -6.41 5.46 4.88
C GLU A 28 -5.11 6.02 4.30
N ALA A 29 -3.98 5.31 4.48
CA ALA A 29 -2.70 5.69 3.92
C ALA A 29 -2.73 5.73 2.39
N PHE A 30 -3.40 4.75 1.76
CA PHE A 30 -3.54 4.72 0.31
C PHE A 30 -4.35 5.91 -0.22
N ILE A 31 -5.48 6.22 0.42
CA ILE A 31 -6.35 7.34 0.04
C ILE A 31 -5.62 8.67 0.25
N SER A 32 -4.97 8.86 1.39
CA SER A 32 -4.23 10.09 1.71
C SER A 32 -3.04 10.30 0.78
N TYR A 33 -2.33 9.24 0.35
CA TYR A 33 -1.29 9.33 -0.69
C TYR A 33 -1.86 9.73 -2.05
N ALA A 34 -3.00 9.17 -2.45
CA ALA A 34 -3.66 9.55 -3.70
C ALA A 34 -4.08 11.03 -3.68
N LEU A 35 -4.66 11.49 -2.57
CA LEU A 35 -5.00 12.90 -2.34
C LEU A 35 -3.78 13.81 -2.36
N ALA A 36 -2.68 13.40 -1.72
CA ALA A 36 -1.43 14.15 -1.73
C ALA A 36 -0.87 14.30 -3.16
N PHE A 37 -0.92 13.23 -3.96
CA PHE A 37 -0.52 13.28 -5.38
C PHE A 37 -1.39 14.22 -6.20
N ILE A 38 -2.71 14.20 -5.98
CA ILE A 38 -3.66 15.12 -6.61
C ILE A 38 -3.33 16.56 -6.22
N LEU A 39 -3.12 16.85 -4.93
CA LEU A 39 -2.73 18.19 -4.46
C LEU A 39 -1.41 18.66 -5.06
N LEU A 40 -0.40 17.79 -5.14
CA LEU A 40 0.89 18.13 -5.74
C LEU A 40 0.75 18.42 -7.24
N TYR A 41 -0.02 17.60 -7.96
CA TYR A 41 -0.25 17.78 -9.39
C TYR A 41 -1.03 19.08 -9.68
N PHE A 42 -2.14 19.31 -8.97
CA PHE A 42 -2.92 20.53 -9.13
C PHE A 42 -2.15 21.75 -8.66
N GLY A 43 -1.46 21.69 -7.52
CA GLY A 43 -0.60 22.77 -7.02
C GLY A 43 0.48 23.14 -8.02
N PHE A 44 1.15 22.16 -8.63
CA PHE A 44 2.16 22.42 -9.67
C PHE A 44 1.54 23.01 -10.95
N ARG A 45 0.38 22.50 -11.38
CA ARG A 45 -0.31 22.98 -12.57
C ARG A 45 -0.82 24.42 -12.41
N PHE A 46 -1.44 24.73 -11.28
CA PHE A 46 -1.88 26.09 -10.95
C PHE A 46 -0.71 27.05 -10.78
N LEU A 47 0.44 26.58 -10.26
CA LEU A 47 1.65 27.40 -10.18
C LEU A 47 2.15 27.84 -11.56
N ARG A 48 2.03 26.98 -12.58
CA ARG A 48 2.43 27.27 -13.97
C ARG A 48 1.48 28.20 -14.73
N THR A 49 0.23 28.30 -14.30
CA THR A 49 -0.83 29.11 -14.95
C THR A 49 -1.30 30.26 -14.06
N ALA A 50 -0.54 30.59 -13.01
CA ALA A 50 -0.90 31.63 -12.06
C ALA A 50 -0.50 33.02 -12.58
N ASP A 51 -1.48 33.75 -13.12
CA ASP A 51 -1.31 35.15 -13.53
C ASP A 51 -1.33 36.14 -12.34
N ASN A 52 -1.91 35.72 -11.21
CA ASN A 52 -2.10 36.55 -10.01
C ASN A 52 -1.30 36.04 -8.81
N ALA A 53 -0.79 36.98 -8.00
CA ALA A 53 -0.01 36.68 -6.78
C ALA A 53 -0.75 35.75 -5.80
N LEU A 54 -2.08 35.92 -5.63
CA LEU A 54 -2.91 35.06 -4.77
C LEU A 54 -2.97 33.61 -5.25
N LYS A 55 -3.08 33.37 -6.57
CA LYS A 55 -3.07 32.01 -7.15
C LYS A 55 -1.73 31.33 -6.96
N LYS A 56 -0.63 32.11 -7.04
CA LYS A 56 0.73 31.64 -6.81
C LYS A 56 0.93 31.21 -5.35
N ILE A 57 0.51 32.02 -4.38
CA ILE A 57 0.60 31.70 -2.95
C ILE A 57 -0.24 30.46 -2.60
N CYS A 58 -1.48 30.39 -3.10
CA CYS A 58 -2.34 29.23 -2.87
C CYS A 58 -1.78 27.93 -3.50
N SER A 59 -1.10 28.04 -4.65
CA SER A 59 -0.46 26.89 -5.30
C SER A 59 0.77 26.40 -4.54
N VAL A 60 1.59 27.33 -4.01
CA VAL A 60 2.73 26.99 -3.15
C VAL A 60 2.26 26.35 -1.85
N LEU A 61 1.21 26.90 -1.22
CA LEU A 61 0.62 26.30 -0.03
C LEU A 61 0.04 24.91 -0.30
N GLY A 62 -0.61 24.70 -1.46
CA GLY A 62 -1.09 23.38 -1.88
C GLY A 62 0.04 22.37 -2.10
N LEU A 63 1.16 22.80 -2.67
CA LEU A 63 2.36 21.98 -2.83
C LEU A 63 2.98 21.60 -1.47
N ILE A 64 3.11 22.56 -0.55
CA ILE A 64 3.64 22.32 0.79
C ILE A 64 2.72 21.39 1.57
N ALA A 65 1.41 21.63 1.54
CA ALA A 65 0.42 20.79 2.21
C ALA A 65 0.46 19.35 1.67
N GLY A 66 0.54 19.16 0.35
CA GLY A 66 0.70 17.84 -0.27
C GLY A 66 2.01 17.15 0.14
N GLY A 67 3.12 17.88 0.18
CA GLY A 67 4.42 17.35 0.63
C GLY A 67 4.45 16.96 2.11
N VAL A 68 3.87 17.79 2.98
CA VAL A 68 3.75 17.49 4.41
C VAL A 68 2.81 16.31 4.65
N LEU A 69 1.74 16.18 3.87
CA LEU A 69 0.84 15.01 3.94
C LEU A 69 1.61 13.71 3.63
N LEU A 70 2.48 13.71 2.62
CA LEU A 70 3.32 12.55 2.30
C LEU A 70 4.26 12.17 3.45
N LEU A 71 4.91 13.17 4.06
CA LEU A 71 5.81 12.95 5.20
C LEU A 71 5.07 12.48 6.46
N TYR A 72 3.88 13.02 6.72
CA TYR A 72 3.08 12.64 7.88
C TYR A 72 2.54 11.21 7.76
N TRP A 73 2.11 10.80 6.57
CA TRP A 73 1.57 9.45 6.32
C TRP A 73 2.65 8.42 5.96
N LEU A 74 3.93 8.80 5.91
CA LEU A 74 5.07 7.93 5.60
C LEU A 74 5.12 6.63 6.45
N PRO A 75 4.89 6.67 7.78
CA PRO A 75 4.92 5.46 8.60
C PRO A 75 3.80 4.48 8.22
N LYS A 76 2.61 5.01 7.90
CA LYS A 76 1.46 4.21 7.48
C LYS A 76 1.64 3.66 6.06
N PHE A 77 2.40 4.34 5.20
CA PHE A 77 2.79 3.82 3.89
C PHE A 77 3.77 2.63 4.01
N ILE A 78 4.72 2.70 4.93
CA ILE A 78 5.62 1.57 5.23
C ILE A 78 4.81 0.37 5.74
N ALA A 79 3.84 0.61 6.64
CA ALA A 79 2.93 -0.44 7.09
C ALA A 79 2.15 -1.08 5.94
N LEU A 80 1.68 -0.28 4.97
CA LEU A 80 1.00 -0.78 3.78
C LEU A 80 1.92 -1.64 2.91
N LEU A 81 3.18 -1.24 2.71
CA LEU A 81 4.18 -2.05 1.99
C LEU A 81 4.47 -3.38 2.69
N ILE A 82 4.57 -3.39 4.02
CA ILE A 82 4.75 -4.62 4.80
C ILE A 82 3.53 -5.53 4.64
N SER A 83 2.33 -4.96 4.73
CA SER A 83 1.07 -5.68 4.46
C SER A 83 1.07 -6.36 3.09
N ALA A 84 1.44 -5.61 2.05
CA ALA A 84 1.53 -6.12 0.69
C ALA A 84 2.57 -7.25 0.58
N ALA A 85 3.74 -7.09 1.22
CA ALA A 85 4.78 -8.11 1.26
C ALA A 85 4.30 -9.39 1.98
N MET A 86 3.54 -9.27 3.07
CA MET A 86 2.96 -10.40 3.79
C MET A 86 1.91 -11.13 2.95
N ILE A 87 1.05 -10.40 2.22
CA ILE A 87 0.05 -11.00 1.33
C ILE A 87 0.73 -11.73 0.17
N ILE A 88 1.70 -11.10 -0.49
CA ILE A 88 2.45 -11.70 -1.60
C ILE A 88 3.26 -12.91 -1.13
N GLY A 89 3.95 -12.79 0.02
CA GLY A 89 4.71 -13.87 0.63
C GLY A 89 3.83 -15.04 1.04
N GLY A 90 2.68 -14.77 1.66
CA GLY A 90 1.67 -15.76 1.99
C GLY A 90 1.11 -16.48 0.77
N TRP A 91 0.83 -15.74 -0.30
CA TRP A 91 0.38 -16.27 -1.59
C TRP A 91 1.43 -17.15 -2.27
N TYR A 92 2.70 -16.75 -2.25
CA TYR A 92 3.80 -17.53 -2.81
C TYR A 92 4.03 -18.83 -2.03
N LEU A 93 3.97 -18.77 -0.70
CA LEU A 93 4.01 -19.96 0.18
C LEU A 93 2.83 -20.91 -0.10
N PHE A 94 1.64 -20.35 -0.30
CA PHE A 94 0.46 -21.14 -0.64
C PHE A 94 0.62 -21.87 -1.99
N ARG A 95 1.06 -21.17 -3.05
CA ARG A 95 1.28 -21.80 -4.37
C ARG A 95 2.37 -22.87 -4.35
N THR A 96 3.49 -22.62 -3.69
CA THR A 96 4.59 -23.58 -3.61
C THR A 96 4.25 -24.80 -2.74
N ALA A 97 3.37 -24.64 -1.74
CA ALA A 97 2.84 -25.76 -0.96
C ALA A 97 1.89 -26.65 -1.78
N GLN A 98 1.09 -26.08 -2.68
CA GLN A 98 0.23 -26.85 -3.60
C GLN A 98 1.05 -27.62 -4.65
N ALA A 99 2.16 -27.06 -5.16
CA ALA A 99 3.02 -27.75 -6.13
C ALA A 99 3.67 -29.03 -5.56
N LYS A 100 4.09 -29.01 -4.28
CA LYS A 100 4.71 -30.19 -3.63
C LYS A 100 3.71 -31.28 -3.27
N SER A 101 2.44 -30.96 -3.05
CA SER A 101 1.42 -31.96 -2.70
C SER A 101 0.98 -32.81 -3.90
N PHE A 102 1.29 -32.39 -5.14
CA PHE A 102 1.05 -33.19 -6.35
C PHE A 102 2.08 -34.32 -6.53
N THR A 103 3.34 -34.11 -6.12
CA THR A 103 4.42 -35.10 -6.26
C THR A 103 4.25 -36.30 -5.33
N TYR A 104 3.62 -36.14 -4.16
CA TYR A 104 3.41 -37.23 -3.20
C TYR A 104 2.28 -38.21 -3.58
N ARG A 105 1.53 -37.96 -4.66
CA ARG A 105 0.50 -38.90 -5.17
C ARG A 105 1.02 -39.86 -6.25
N VAL A 106 2.29 -39.77 -6.62
CA VAL A 106 2.90 -40.62 -7.65
C VAL A 106 3.92 -41.56 -7.01
N LYS A 107 3.44 -42.46 -6.14
CA LYS A 107 4.17 -43.67 -5.74
C LYS A 107 3.15 -44.78 -5.51
#